data_AF-A0A9D5ELE1-F1
#
_entry.id   AF-A0A9D5ELE1-F1
#
_cell.length_a   1.000
_cell.length_b   1.000
_cell.length_c   1.000
_cell.angle_alpha   90.00
_cell.angle_beta   90.00
_cell.angle_gamma   90.00
#
_symmetry.space_group_name_H-M   'P 1'
#
loop_
_entity.id
_entity.type
_entity.pdbx_description
1 polymer ?
#
loop_
_entity_poly.entity_id
_entity_poly.type
_entity_poly.pdbx_seq_one_letter_code
_entity_poly.pdbx_strand_id
1 'polypeptide(L)'
;MPTTHFSQYLPAVCAGLGLFLAGGANLLLLRRGLGVKVIATVLALGAATALAASLDYPGIVPDMLRIVAVGLVPLLFMGSRRFVVATSTFLHTVHSPAVRYGLVTVAGIGIAIGSVILFDRADKKSTEDSMAEMLIYGEASPSVPVDSTRARAATDRGTTVVLKEPSVIREDARIASGEERFLASAHLTDQVIRKGQGGDQSNCHGWVFADGKFRLSPDDVQLILDDNGYRAVFKPRPGDVIVYRTNGTITHSGVVRYVTEGQPVLVEGKWGALGIFLHPVDKSAYGTDYSYYRSSRPGHLLAGLQKTTTPGEAYSMQGE
;
A
#
# COMPACT_ATOMS: atom_id res chain seq x y z
N MET A 1 -5.14 -1.45 -14.32
CA MET A 1 -3.69 -1.29 -14.10
C MET A 1 -3.00 -2.58 -14.50
N PRO A 2 -1.92 -2.55 -15.29
CA PRO A 2 -1.12 -3.74 -15.57
C PRO A 2 -0.68 -4.31 -14.22
N THR A 3 -0.93 -5.60 -13.99
CA THR A 3 -0.47 -6.27 -12.77
C THR A 3 1.05 -6.09 -12.69
N THR A 4 1.55 -5.73 -11.50
CA THR A 4 2.98 -5.50 -11.21
C THR A 4 3.90 -6.63 -11.66
N HIS A 5 3.34 -7.82 -11.84
CA HIS A 5 4.03 -8.96 -12.44
C HIS A 5 4.32 -8.78 -13.94
N PHE A 6 3.38 -8.30 -14.76
CA PHE A 6 3.59 -8.20 -16.22
C PHE A 6 4.72 -7.24 -16.58
N SER A 7 4.80 -6.09 -15.89
CA SER A 7 5.87 -5.10 -16.11
C SER A 7 7.26 -5.59 -15.70
N GLN A 8 7.36 -6.52 -14.74
CA GLN A 8 8.64 -7.12 -14.35
C GLN A 8 9.20 -8.08 -15.42
N TYR A 9 8.33 -8.77 -16.16
CA TYR A 9 8.77 -9.74 -17.17
C TYR A 9 8.92 -9.15 -18.58
N LEU A 10 8.27 -8.02 -18.85
CA LEU A 10 8.26 -7.40 -20.19
C LEU A 10 9.67 -7.04 -20.73
N PRO A 11 10.62 -6.49 -19.95
CA PRO A 11 11.99 -6.27 -20.42
C PRO A 11 12.68 -7.56 -20.86
N ALA A 12 12.46 -8.67 -20.14
CA ALA A 12 13.05 -9.96 -20.46
C ALA A 12 12.45 -10.55 -21.76
N VAL A 13 11.16 -10.38 -22.00
CA VAL A 13 10.49 -10.79 -23.25
C VAL A 13 11.04 -9.99 -24.44
N CYS A 14 11.14 -8.66 -24.32
CA CYS A 14 11.71 -7.80 -25.37
C CYS A 14 13.18 -8.16 -25.64
N ALA A 15 13.97 -8.43 -24.60
CA ALA A 15 15.36 -8.85 -24.73
C ALA A 15 15.46 -10.22 -25.43
N GLY A 16 14.61 -11.17 -25.06
CA GLY A 16 14.52 -12.48 -25.70
C GLY A 16 14.18 -12.39 -27.19
N LEU A 17 13.21 -11.55 -27.57
CA LEU A 17 12.86 -11.30 -28.96
C LEU A 17 14.03 -10.68 -29.75
N GLY A 18 14.73 -9.69 -29.17
CA GLY A 18 15.91 -9.08 -29.79
C GLY A 18 17.03 -10.08 -30.03
N LEU A 19 17.33 -10.93 -29.05
CA LEU A 19 18.32 -12.00 -29.18
C LEU A 19 17.90 -13.05 -30.21
N PHE A 20 16.62 -13.43 -30.27
CA PHE A 20 16.08 -14.36 -31.26
C PHE A 20 16.23 -13.82 -32.69
N LEU A 21 15.84 -12.57 -32.93
CA LEU A 21 15.97 -11.92 -34.24
C LEU A 21 17.44 -11.80 -34.66
N ALA A 22 18.31 -11.40 -33.73
CA ALA A 22 19.75 -11.32 -33.99
C ALA A 22 20.34 -12.69 -34.33
N GLY A 23 19.98 -13.75 -33.60
CA GLY A 23 20.40 -15.12 -33.87
C GLY A 23 19.93 -15.61 -35.23
N GLY A 24 18.63 -15.45 -35.53
CA GLY A 24 18.03 -15.85 -36.81
C GLY A 24 18.67 -15.14 -38.01
N ALA A 25 18.87 -13.83 -37.93
CA ALA A 25 19.52 -13.06 -38.99
C ALA A 25 20.96 -13.54 -39.24
N ASN A 26 21.74 -13.80 -38.19
CA ASN A 26 23.11 -14.30 -38.32
C ASN A 26 23.18 -15.72 -38.90
N LEU A 27 22.19 -16.56 -38.60
CA LEU A 27 22.10 -17.93 -39.13
C LEU A 27 21.79 -17.95 -40.63
N LEU A 28 20.94 -17.03 -41.10
CA LEU A 28 20.70 -16.84 -42.54
C LEU A 28 21.91 -16.27 -43.27
N LEU A 29 22.79 -15.55 -42.55
CA LEU A 29 23.96 -14.86 -43.10
C LEU A 29 25.27 -15.62 -42.85
N LEU A 30 25.24 -16.93 -42.57
CA LEU A 30 26.42 -17.72 -42.19
C LEU A 30 27.61 -17.55 -43.15
N ARG A 31 27.35 -17.47 -44.48
CA ARG A 31 28.37 -17.34 -45.52
C ARG A 31 28.84 -15.90 -45.78
N ARG A 32 28.25 -14.89 -45.14
CA ARG A 32 28.60 -13.47 -45.32
C ARG A 32 29.71 -13.05 -44.36
N GLY A 33 30.42 -11.98 -44.73
CA GLY A 33 31.48 -11.40 -43.93
C GLY A 33 30.98 -10.79 -42.61
N LEU A 34 31.91 -10.61 -41.65
CA LEU A 34 31.60 -10.13 -40.29
C LEU A 34 30.85 -8.79 -40.28
N GLY A 35 31.20 -7.85 -41.16
CA GLY A 35 30.55 -6.54 -41.23
C GLY A 35 29.04 -6.65 -41.51
N VAL A 36 28.63 -7.54 -42.41
CA VAL A 36 27.20 -7.77 -42.73
C VAL A 36 26.45 -8.36 -41.53
N LYS A 37 27.10 -9.26 -40.79
CA LYS A 37 26.55 -9.88 -39.56
C LYS A 37 26.37 -8.87 -38.41
N VAL A 38 27.34 -7.97 -38.23
CA VAL A 38 27.25 -6.89 -37.24
C VAL A 38 26.10 -5.95 -37.58
N ILE A 39 25.99 -5.51 -38.84
CA ILE A 39 24.88 -4.65 -39.28
C ILE A 39 23.53 -5.35 -39.04
N ALA A 40 23.40 -6.62 -39.41
CA ALA A 40 22.17 -7.38 -39.19
C ALA A 40 21.80 -7.51 -37.70
N THR A 41 22.79 -7.69 -36.82
CA THR A 41 22.59 -7.76 -35.37
C THR A 41 22.13 -6.43 -34.80
N VAL A 42 22.76 -5.32 -35.22
CA VAL A 42 22.37 -3.97 -34.80
C VAL A 42 20.95 -3.64 -35.25
N LEU A 43 20.57 -3.98 -36.49
CA LEU A 43 19.21 -3.78 -36.99
C LEU A 43 18.17 -4.60 -36.22
N ALA A 44 18.47 -5.87 -35.91
CA ALA A 44 17.59 -6.73 -35.12
C ALA A 44 17.36 -6.19 -33.70
N LEU A 45 18.43 -5.75 -33.03
CA LEU A 45 18.34 -5.14 -31.71
C LEU A 45 17.64 -3.78 -31.74
N GLY A 46 17.87 -2.99 -32.81
CA GLY A 46 17.19 -1.73 -33.04
C GLY A 46 15.68 -1.91 -33.18
N ALA A 47 15.24 -2.92 -33.93
CA ALA A 47 13.82 -3.26 -34.08
C ALA A 47 13.17 -3.67 -32.75
N ALA A 48 13.84 -4.52 -31.96
CA ALA A 48 13.35 -4.92 -30.64
C ALA A 48 13.29 -3.73 -29.66
N THR A 49 14.28 -2.83 -29.72
CA THR A 49 14.33 -1.62 -28.89
C THR A 49 13.21 -0.64 -29.27
N ALA A 50 12.97 -0.44 -30.58
CA ALA A 50 11.89 0.41 -31.07
C ALA A 50 10.52 -0.14 -30.66
N LEU A 51 10.33 -1.47 -30.70
CA LEU A 51 9.13 -2.12 -30.20
C LEU A 51 8.97 -1.89 -28.69
N ALA A 52 10.03 -2.09 -27.89
CA ALA A 52 9.99 -1.85 -26.45
C ALA A 52 9.67 -0.38 -26.11
N ALA A 53 10.23 0.58 -26.86
CA ALA A 53 9.96 2.00 -26.70
C ALA A 53 8.50 2.36 -27.05
N SER A 54 7.90 1.68 -28.03
CA SER A 54 6.50 1.91 -28.42
C SER A 54 5.46 1.49 -27.36
N LEU A 55 5.88 0.71 -26.36
CA LEU A 55 5.00 0.27 -25.26
C LEU A 55 4.81 1.33 -24.18
N ASP A 56 5.52 2.47 -24.25
CA ASP A 56 5.41 3.63 -23.35
C ASP A 56 5.59 3.29 -21.84
N TYR A 57 6.36 2.24 -21.55
CA TYR A 57 6.71 1.85 -20.18
C TYR A 57 8.04 2.48 -19.75
N PRO A 58 8.08 3.24 -18.64
CA PRO A 58 9.30 3.82 -18.13
C PRO A 58 10.29 2.74 -17.67
N GLY A 59 11.55 2.86 -18.08
CA GLY A 59 12.64 1.96 -17.67
C GLY A 59 12.78 0.66 -18.48
N ILE A 60 11.85 0.36 -19.39
CA ILE A 60 11.88 -0.92 -20.12
C ILE A 60 13.09 -1.09 -21.04
N VAL A 61 13.47 -0.01 -21.73
CA VAL A 61 14.60 0.03 -22.67
C VAL A 61 15.95 -0.18 -21.97
N PRO A 62 16.31 0.56 -20.90
CA PRO A 62 17.59 0.34 -20.24
C PRO A 62 17.71 -1.06 -19.63
N ASP A 63 16.64 -1.64 -19.09
CA ASP A 63 16.66 -3.00 -18.53
C ASP A 63 16.77 -4.07 -19.62
N MET A 64 16.06 -3.92 -20.74
CA MET A 64 16.21 -4.77 -21.91
C MET A 64 17.66 -4.73 -22.43
N LEU A 65 18.25 -3.54 -22.58
CA LEU A 65 19.63 -3.38 -23.07
C LEU A 65 20.66 -4.02 -22.14
N ARG A 66 20.45 -3.99 -20.82
CA ARG A 66 21.31 -4.71 -19.85
C ARG A 66 21.26 -6.22 -20.08
N ILE A 67 20.05 -6.79 -20.21
CA ILE A 67 19.87 -8.24 -20.44
C ILE A 67 20.50 -8.66 -21.77
N VAL A 68 20.25 -7.88 -22.84
CA VAL A 68 20.86 -8.11 -24.15
C VAL A 68 22.38 -8.03 -24.07
N ALA A 69 22.95 -7.03 -23.38
CA ALA A 69 24.40 -6.89 -23.24
C ALA A 69 25.01 -8.10 -22.52
N VAL A 70 24.38 -8.58 -21.44
CA VAL A 70 24.84 -9.78 -20.70
C VAL A 70 24.82 -11.02 -21.60
N GLY A 71 23.82 -11.19 -22.48
CA GLY A 71 23.76 -12.34 -23.39
C GLY A 71 24.65 -12.22 -24.64
N LEU A 72 24.69 -11.04 -25.25
CA LEU A 72 25.28 -10.83 -26.58
C LEU A 72 26.80 -10.60 -26.52
N VAL A 73 27.29 -9.93 -25.47
CA VAL A 73 28.73 -9.66 -25.32
C VAL A 73 29.55 -10.96 -25.27
N PRO A 74 29.20 -11.97 -24.44
CA PRO A 74 29.90 -13.25 -24.45
C PRO A 74 29.87 -13.95 -25.82
N LEU A 75 28.74 -13.90 -26.53
CA LEU A 75 28.59 -14.49 -27.87
C LEU A 75 29.50 -13.83 -28.91
N LEU A 76 29.63 -12.50 -28.87
CA LEU A 76 30.54 -11.77 -29.74
C LEU A 76 32.01 -12.09 -29.44
N PHE A 77 32.35 -12.28 -28.17
CA PHE A 77 33.69 -12.73 -27.78
C PHE A 77 33.98 -14.16 -28.25
N MET A 78 33.02 -15.09 -28.16
CA MET A 78 33.18 -16.47 -28.63
C MET A 78 33.52 -16.60 -30.12
N GLY A 79 33.14 -15.62 -30.95
CA GLY A 79 33.48 -15.60 -32.39
C GLY A 79 34.91 -15.14 -32.71
N SER A 80 35.65 -14.57 -31.74
CA SER A 80 37.00 -14.07 -31.98
C SER A 80 38.02 -15.20 -31.97
N ARG A 81 38.81 -15.34 -33.03
CA ARG A 81 39.88 -16.36 -33.13
C ARG A 81 40.88 -16.27 -31.96
N ARG A 82 41.17 -15.05 -31.49
CA ARG A 82 42.02 -14.80 -30.32
C ARG A 82 41.33 -15.26 -29.03
N PHE A 83 40.03 -15.02 -28.92
CA PHE A 83 39.26 -15.48 -27.78
C PHE A 83 39.11 -17.00 -27.78
N VAL A 84 38.93 -17.66 -28.92
CA VAL A 84 38.89 -19.13 -29.03
C VAL A 84 40.22 -19.76 -28.61
N VAL A 85 41.36 -19.18 -29.02
CA VAL A 85 42.69 -19.63 -28.57
C VAL A 85 42.89 -19.36 -27.07
N ALA A 86 42.45 -18.19 -26.58
CA ALA A 86 42.53 -17.85 -25.16
C ALA A 86 41.60 -18.75 -24.32
N THR A 87 40.39 -19.07 -24.81
CA THR A 87 39.44 -19.96 -24.15
C THR A 87 39.86 -21.41 -24.24
N SER A 88 40.50 -21.88 -25.29
CA SER A 88 41.05 -23.25 -25.29
C SER A 88 42.18 -23.38 -24.28
N THR A 89 43.07 -22.38 -24.21
CA THR A 89 44.14 -22.32 -23.20
C THR A 89 43.54 -22.26 -21.79
N PHE A 90 42.54 -21.40 -21.57
CA PHE A 90 41.83 -21.28 -20.32
C PHE A 90 41.07 -22.56 -19.94
N LEU A 91 40.40 -23.21 -20.90
CA LEU A 91 39.71 -24.48 -20.70
C LEU A 91 40.70 -25.57 -20.31
N HIS A 92 41.90 -25.62 -20.91
CA HIS A 92 42.96 -26.52 -20.45
C HIS A 92 43.36 -26.24 -19.00
N THR A 93 43.48 -24.97 -18.60
CA THR A 93 43.76 -24.58 -17.20
C THR A 93 42.61 -24.94 -16.24
N VAL A 94 41.37 -24.71 -16.66
CA VAL A 94 40.13 -25.01 -15.92
C VAL A 94 39.79 -26.51 -15.93
N HIS A 95 40.42 -27.31 -16.81
CA HIS A 95 40.31 -28.76 -16.75
C HIS A 95 41.09 -29.36 -15.58
N SER A 96 42.00 -28.61 -14.96
CA SER A 96 42.63 -29.06 -13.71
C SER A 96 41.58 -29.18 -12.60
N PRO A 97 41.51 -30.32 -11.88
CA PRO A 97 40.55 -30.51 -10.80
C PRO A 97 40.60 -29.38 -9.75
N ALA A 98 41.81 -28.90 -9.44
CA ALA A 98 42.03 -27.82 -8.48
C ALA A 98 41.32 -26.52 -8.88
N VAL A 99 41.41 -26.11 -10.15
CA VAL A 99 40.77 -24.86 -10.62
C VAL A 99 39.24 -24.99 -10.63
N ARG A 100 38.70 -26.16 -10.98
CA ARG A 100 37.24 -26.40 -10.95
C ARG A 100 36.68 -26.27 -9.54
N TYR A 101 37.27 -26.99 -8.59
CA TYR A 101 36.82 -26.94 -7.20
C TYR A 101 37.05 -25.55 -6.59
N GLY A 102 38.13 -24.86 -6.98
CA GLY A 102 38.36 -23.46 -6.60
C GLY A 102 37.25 -22.51 -7.09
N LEU A 103 36.88 -22.59 -8.37
CA LEU A 103 35.80 -21.77 -8.94
C LEU A 103 34.44 -22.04 -8.29
N VAL A 104 34.11 -23.32 -8.08
CA VAL A 104 32.87 -23.72 -7.39
C VAL A 104 32.86 -23.19 -5.95
N THR A 105 33.99 -23.24 -5.26
CA THR A 105 34.13 -22.70 -3.89
C THR A 105 33.92 -21.19 -3.87
N VAL A 106 34.56 -20.44 -4.77
CA VAL A 106 34.39 -18.97 -4.85
C VAL A 106 32.96 -18.60 -5.21
N ALA A 107 32.34 -19.30 -6.18
CA ALA A 107 30.94 -19.09 -6.53
C ALA A 107 30.00 -19.38 -5.35
N GLY A 108 30.24 -20.48 -4.63
CA GLY A 108 29.49 -20.84 -3.43
C GLY A 108 29.58 -19.77 -2.33
N ILE A 109 30.79 -19.26 -2.05
CA ILE A 109 31.00 -18.16 -1.11
C ILE A 109 30.26 -16.89 -1.57
N GLY A 110 30.36 -16.54 -2.86
CA GLY A 110 29.66 -15.39 -3.42
C GLY A 110 28.14 -15.48 -3.30
N ILE A 111 27.56 -16.66 -3.57
CA ILE A 111 26.13 -16.93 -3.39
C ILE A 111 25.74 -16.82 -1.91
N ALA A 112 26.54 -17.38 -1.00
CA ALA A 112 26.27 -17.32 0.43
C ALA A 112 26.26 -15.86 0.94
N ILE A 113 27.30 -15.08 0.64
CA ILE A 113 27.39 -13.67 1.02
C ILE A 113 26.27 -12.86 0.37
N GLY A 114 26.02 -13.06 -0.92
CA GLY A 114 24.95 -12.38 -1.65
C GLY A 114 23.57 -12.66 -1.07
N SER A 115 23.33 -13.91 -0.65
CA SER A 115 22.07 -14.33 -0.01
C SER A 115 21.87 -13.65 1.34
N VAL A 116 22.92 -13.57 2.16
CA VAL A 116 22.87 -12.87 3.46
C VAL A 116 22.57 -11.38 3.27
N ILE A 117 23.22 -10.72 2.30
CA ILE A 117 22.98 -9.28 2.02
C ILE A 117 21.56 -9.05 1.49
N LEU A 118 21.07 -9.90 0.58
CA LEU A 118 19.71 -9.81 0.06
C LEU A 118 18.67 -10.06 1.15
N PHE A 119 18.91 -11.05 2.02
CA PHE A 119 18.07 -11.34 3.18
C PHE A 119 18.05 -10.15 4.15
N ASP A 120 19.20 -9.62 4.56
CA ASP A 120 19.30 -8.46 5.47
C ASP A 120 18.58 -7.23 4.91
N ARG A 121 18.65 -6.99 3.60
CA ARG A 121 17.88 -5.91 2.96
C ARG A 121 16.38 -6.17 2.96
N ALA A 122 15.95 -7.39 2.67
CA ALA A 122 14.54 -7.75 2.68
C ALA A 122 13.96 -7.70 4.10
N ASP A 123 14.72 -8.16 5.09
CA ASP A 123 14.35 -8.18 6.51
C ASP A 123 14.27 -6.76 7.09
N LYS A 124 15.27 -5.91 6.80
CA LYS A 124 15.23 -4.48 7.16
C LYS A 124 14.02 -3.79 6.57
N LYS A 125 13.73 -4.02 5.28
CA LYS A 125 12.54 -3.45 4.64
C LYS A 125 11.25 -3.94 5.31
N SER A 126 11.13 -5.25 5.56
CA SER A 126 9.98 -5.83 6.27
C SER A 126 9.82 -5.26 7.68
N THR A 127 10.92 -5.05 8.38
CA THR A 127 10.94 -4.48 9.73
C THR A 127 10.55 -3.01 9.71
N GLU A 128 11.09 -2.22 8.77
CA GLU A 128 10.71 -0.80 8.57
C GLU A 128 9.23 -0.67 8.20
N ASP A 129 8.73 -1.52 7.32
CA ASP A 129 7.32 -1.55 6.92
C ASP A 129 6.43 -1.93 8.13
N SER A 130 6.82 -2.95 8.90
CA SER A 130 6.10 -3.38 10.12
C SER A 130 6.14 -2.31 11.22
N MET A 131 7.27 -1.63 11.41
CA MET A 131 7.40 -0.52 12.36
C MET A 131 6.59 0.69 11.91
N ALA A 132 6.58 1.02 10.62
CA ALA A 132 5.76 2.09 10.08
C ALA A 132 4.27 1.80 10.26
N GLU A 133 3.85 0.55 10.02
CA GLU A 133 2.50 0.08 10.29
C GLU A 133 2.17 0.18 11.78
N MET A 134 3.06 -0.30 12.66
CA MET A 134 2.88 -0.21 14.11
C MET A 134 2.87 1.24 14.61
N LEU A 135 3.60 2.18 14.00
CA LEU A 135 3.56 3.60 14.36
C LEU A 135 2.26 4.30 13.92
N ILE A 136 1.62 3.79 12.87
CA ILE A 136 0.34 4.30 12.39
C ILE A 136 -0.82 3.75 13.25
N TYR A 137 -0.72 2.50 13.71
CA TYR A 137 -1.75 1.83 14.53
C TYR A 137 -1.57 1.97 16.04
N GLY A 138 -0.34 1.88 16.54
CA GLY A 138 -0.01 1.62 17.94
C GLY A 138 0.28 2.86 18.77
N GLU A 139 0.88 3.90 18.17
CA GLU A 139 1.05 5.19 18.86
C GLU A 139 -0.15 6.08 18.57
N ALA A 140 -1.25 5.84 19.28
CA ALA A 140 -2.24 6.89 19.47
C ALA A 140 -1.48 8.12 19.98
N SER A 141 -1.45 9.22 19.20
CA SER A 141 -0.78 10.44 19.63
C SER A 141 -1.20 10.73 21.07
N PRO A 142 -0.27 11.00 21.99
CA PRO A 142 -0.65 11.24 23.38
C PRO A 142 -1.75 12.30 23.41
N SER A 143 -2.77 12.05 24.23
CA SER A 143 -3.94 12.91 24.27
C SER A 143 -4.15 13.40 25.68
N VAL A 144 -4.55 14.66 25.79
CA VAL A 144 -4.85 15.31 27.06
C VAL A 144 -6.34 15.60 27.14
N PRO A 145 -6.96 15.48 28.33
CA PRO A 145 -8.33 15.93 28.53
C PRO A 145 -8.48 17.40 28.11
N VAL A 146 -9.57 17.69 27.40
CA VAL A 146 -9.96 19.06 27.07
C VAL A 146 -10.37 19.77 28.35
N ASP A 147 -9.92 21.02 28.51
CA ASP A 147 -10.43 21.88 29.57
C ASP A 147 -11.97 21.98 29.48
N SER A 148 -12.63 21.58 30.56
CA SER A 148 -14.10 21.57 30.69
C SER A 148 -14.76 22.93 30.51
N THR A 149 -13.99 24.04 30.58
CA THR A 149 -14.49 25.37 30.25
C THR A 149 -14.66 25.59 28.74
N ARG A 150 -13.89 24.89 27.91
CA ARG A 150 -13.94 25.01 26.44
C ARG A 150 -14.98 24.09 25.81
N ALA A 151 -15.10 22.87 26.30
CA ALA A 151 -16.05 21.91 25.78
C ALA A 151 -16.49 20.90 26.85
N ARG A 152 -17.78 20.54 26.81
CA ARG A 152 -18.36 19.51 27.65
C ARG A 152 -19.24 18.62 26.77
N ALA A 153 -19.15 17.32 26.99
CA ALA A 153 -20.01 16.34 26.35
C ALA A 153 -20.63 15.44 27.41
N ALA A 154 -21.89 15.09 27.22
CA ALA A 154 -22.60 14.12 28.04
C ALA A 154 -23.40 13.15 27.18
N THR A 155 -23.69 11.98 27.74
CA THR A 155 -24.70 11.05 27.22
C THR A 155 -26.11 11.62 27.45
N ASP A 156 -27.12 11.01 26.85
CA ASP A 156 -28.54 11.41 27.01
C ASP A 156 -29.05 11.22 28.44
N ARG A 157 -28.36 10.37 29.23
CA ARG A 157 -28.64 10.18 30.66
C ARG A 157 -27.86 11.15 31.56
N GLY A 158 -27.10 12.07 30.97
CA GLY A 158 -26.31 13.08 31.68
C GLY A 158 -24.95 12.58 32.16
N THR A 159 -24.51 11.38 31.78
CA THR A 159 -23.16 10.90 32.13
C THR A 159 -22.13 11.69 31.35
N THR A 160 -21.20 12.34 32.05
CA THR A 160 -20.12 13.11 31.42
C THR A 160 -19.19 12.19 30.65
N VAL A 161 -18.85 12.59 29.42
CA VAL A 161 -17.85 11.91 28.58
C VAL A 161 -16.61 12.80 28.47
N VAL A 162 -15.43 12.23 28.73
CA VAL A 162 -14.17 12.99 28.71
C VAL A 162 -13.71 13.19 27.27
N LEU A 163 -13.78 14.43 26.79
CA LEU A 163 -13.22 14.82 25.49
C LEU A 163 -11.70 14.95 25.61
N LYS A 164 -10.99 14.49 24.58
CA LYS A 164 -9.52 14.59 24.52
C LYS A 164 -9.08 15.29 23.24
N GLU A 165 -7.92 15.94 23.30
CA GLU A 165 -7.23 16.53 22.16
C GLU A 165 -5.82 15.95 22.04
N PRO A 166 -5.23 15.90 20.84
CA PRO A 166 -3.82 15.50 20.69
C PRO A 166 -2.92 16.51 21.40
N SER A 167 -1.98 16.04 22.24
CA SER A 167 -0.96 16.92 22.82
C SER A 167 0.12 17.30 21.83
N VAL A 168 0.28 16.50 20.77
CA VAL A 168 1.20 16.72 19.65
C VAL A 168 0.44 16.45 18.36
N ILE A 169 0.41 17.44 17.47
CA ILE A 169 -0.17 17.32 16.13
C ILE A 169 0.95 16.92 15.17
N ARG A 170 0.78 15.81 14.46
CA ARG A 170 1.72 15.40 13.41
C ARG A 170 1.50 16.23 12.14
N GLU A 171 2.58 16.43 11.38
CA GLU A 171 2.52 17.10 10.08
C GLU A 171 1.67 16.31 9.08
N ASP A 172 0.82 17.01 8.32
CA ASP A 172 -0.09 16.41 7.35
C ASP A 172 0.63 15.57 6.29
N ALA A 173 1.80 16.02 5.82
CA ALA A 173 2.62 15.29 4.86
C ALA A 173 3.10 13.92 5.40
N ARG A 174 3.42 13.86 6.71
CA ARG A 174 3.79 12.61 7.37
C ARG A 174 2.59 11.66 7.50
N ILE A 175 1.41 12.19 7.80
CA ILE A 175 0.17 11.41 7.86
C ILE A 175 -0.18 10.86 6.46
N ALA A 176 -0.15 11.72 5.42
CA ALA A 176 -0.50 11.33 4.07
C ALA A 176 0.42 10.24 3.48
N SER A 177 1.73 10.37 3.69
CA SER A 177 2.71 9.34 3.27
C SER A 177 2.61 8.05 4.09
N GLY A 178 2.22 8.13 5.37
CA GLY A 178 1.88 6.95 6.16
C GLY A 178 0.64 6.25 5.64
N GLU A 179 -0.40 7.02 5.30
CA GLU A 179 -1.65 6.51 4.76
C GLU A 179 -1.45 5.78 3.43
N GLU A 180 -0.73 6.37 2.48
CA GLU A 180 -0.49 5.74 1.18
C GLU A 180 0.24 4.41 1.31
N ARG A 181 1.27 4.36 2.17
CA ARG A 181 2.00 3.11 2.47
C ARG A 181 1.07 2.06 3.09
N PHE A 182 0.25 2.47 4.06
CA PHE A 182 -0.69 1.58 4.72
C PHE A 182 -1.72 1.00 3.73
N LEU A 183 -2.34 1.84 2.89
CA LEU A 183 -3.31 1.37 1.90
C LEU A 183 -2.68 0.40 0.90
N ALA A 184 -1.44 0.67 0.47
CA ALA A 184 -0.71 -0.20 -0.43
C ALA A 184 -0.34 -1.55 0.22
N SER A 185 0.17 -1.54 1.45
CA SER A 185 0.60 -2.77 2.16
C SER A 185 -0.60 -3.65 2.55
N ALA A 186 -1.71 -3.05 2.95
CA ALA A 186 -2.94 -3.76 3.28
C ALA A 186 -3.76 -4.17 2.03
N HIS A 187 -3.28 -3.86 0.82
CA HIS A 187 -3.99 -4.07 -0.44
C HIS A 187 -5.39 -3.42 -0.47
N LEU A 188 -5.56 -2.27 0.17
CA LEU A 188 -6.85 -1.57 0.30
C LEU A 188 -7.04 -0.45 -0.74
N THR A 189 -6.00 -0.08 -1.50
CA THR A 189 -6.00 1.06 -2.43
C THR A 189 -7.19 1.09 -3.40
N ASP A 190 -7.65 -0.06 -3.87
CA ASP A 190 -8.79 -0.21 -4.79
C ASP A 190 -10.07 -0.75 -4.12
N GLN A 191 -10.03 -0.97 -2.81
CA GLN A 191 -11.16 -1.52 -2.04
C GLN A 191 -11.88 -0.48 -1.19
N VAL A 192 -11.32 0.74 -1.07
CA VAL A 192 -11.90 1.83 -0.28
C VAL A 192 -11.93 3.14 -1.04
N ILE A 193 -12.87 4.01 -0.66
CA ILE A 193 -13.03 5.35 -1.23
C ILE A 193 -12.67 6.37 -0.16
N ARG A 194 -11.62 7.17 -0.38
CA ARG A 194 -11.28 8.29 0.52
C ARG A 194 -12.38 9.36 0.45
N LYS A 195 -12.95 9.70 1.61
CA LYS A 195 -13.99 10.73 1.80
C LYS A 195 -13.43 12.02 2.42
N GLY A 196 -12.34 11.94 3.16
CA GLY A 196 -11.70 13.08 3.81
C GLY A 196 -10.24 12.81 4.16
N GLN A 197 -9.50 13.88 4.41
CA GLN A 197 -8.07 13.80 4.76
C GLN A 197 -7.85 13.21 6.16
N GLY A 198 -6.65 12.68 6.37
CA GLY A 198 -6.16 12.31 7.69
C GLY A 198 -5.91 13.51 8.58
N GLY A 199 -5.67 13.26 9.86
CA GLY A 199 -5.42 14.29 10.86
C GLY A 199 -5.56 13.77 12.28
N ASP A 200 -4.88 14.42 13.22
CA ASP A 200 -4.82 14.01 14.63
C ASP A 200 -5.97 14.52 15.51
N GLN A 201 -6.76 15.47 14.99
CA GLN A 201 -7.78 16.20 15.76
C GLN A 201 -8.85 15.29 16.37
N SER A 202 -9.21 14.21 15.67
CA SER A 202 -10.13 13.18 16.16
C SER A 202 -9.60 11.80 15.87
N ASN A 203 -10.12 10.81 16.58
CA ASN A 203 -9.98 9.40 16.25
C ASN A 203 -11.30 8.90 15.63
N CYS A 204 -11.37 7.60 15.36
CA CYS A 204 -12.57 6.93 14.84
C CYS A 204 -13.84 7.21 15.65
N HIS A 205 -13.75 7.16 16.98
CA HIS A 205 -14.89 7.38 17.88
C HIS A 205 -15.31 8.85 17.88
N GLY A 206 -14.33 9.75 17.93
CA GLY A 206 -14.52 11.18 17.81
C GLY A 206 -15.19 11.61 16.50
N TRP A 207 -14.85 10.95 15.39
CA TRP A 207 -15.51 11.14 14.10
C TRP A 207 -17.02 10.87 14.19
N VAL A 208 -17.42 9.78 14.85
CA VAL A 208 -18.84 9.38 14.95
C VAL A 208 -19.61 10.21 15.97
N PHE A 209 -19.09 10.38 17.18
CA PHE A 209 -19.85 10.90 18.33
C PHE A 209 -19.53 12.36 18.69
N ALA A 210 -18.48 12.93 18.11
CA ALA A 210 -17.99 14.27 18.42
C ALA A 210 -17.71 15.12 17.16
N ASP A 211 -18.36 14.80 16.04
CA ASP A 211 -18.30 15.56 14.78
C ASP A 211 -16.86 15.73 14.26
N GLY A 212 -15.98 14.78 14.56
CA GLY A 212 -14.57 14.83 14.18
C GLY A 212 -13.72 15.89 14.89
N LYS A 213 -14.24 16.54 15.95
CA LYS A 213 -13.56 17.65 16.66
C LYS A 213 -12.69 17.20 17.83
N PHE A 214 -13.01 16.07 18.42
CA PHE A 214 -12.34 15.57 19.63
C PHE A 214 -11.99 14.10 19.48
N ARG A 215 -11.14 13.58 20.37
CA ARG A 215 -10.88 12.16 20.56
C ARG A 215 -11.69 11.63 21.72
N LEU A 216 -12.18 10.39 21.61
CA LEU A 216 -12.89 9.68 22.68
C LEU A 216 -12.16 8.40 23.05
N SER A 217 -12.26 7.97 24.31
CA SER A 217 -11.72 6.68 24.75
C SER A 217 -12.56 5.54 24.17
N PRO A 218 -11.96 4.39 23.80
CA PRO A 218 -12.73 3.21 23.45
C PRO A 218 -13.70 2.76 24.56
N ASP A 219 -13.28 2.91 25.82
CA ASP A 219 -14.11 2.57 27.00
C ASP A 219 -15.39 3.42 27.09
N ASP A 220 -15.32 4.67 26.62
CA ASP A 220 -16.48 5.57 26.62
C ASP A 220 -17.52 5.14 25.58
N VAL A 221 -17.13 4.40 24.54
CA VAL A 221 -18.05 4.02 23.45
C VAL A 221 -19.14 3.10 23.96
N GLN A 222 -18.80 2.10 24.78
CA GLN A 222 -19.81 1.20 25.34
C GLN A 222 -20.80 1.97 26.22
N LEU A 223 -20.29 2.85 27.08
CA LEU A 223 -21.10 3.76 27.89
C LEU A 223 -22.04 4.63 27.02
N ILE A 224 -21.52 5.22 25.95
CA ILE A 224 -22.30 6.04 25.00
C ILE A 224 -23.43 5.22 24.38
N LEU A 225 -23.14 3.98 23.94
CA LEU A 225 -24.15 3.11 23.34
C LEU A 225 -25.27 2.81 24.33
N ASP A 226 -24.92 2.47 25.57
CA ASP A 226 -25.87 2.08 26.61
C ASP A 226 -26.75 3.26 27.06
N ASP A 227 -26.14 4.42 27.31
CA ASP A 227 -26.85 5.59 27.79
C ASP A 227 -27.66 6.30 26.72
N ASN A 228 -27.19 6.33 25.47
CA ASN A 228 -27.91 6.98 24.35
C ASN A 228 -28.91 6.03 23.67
N GLY A 229 -29.28 4.93 24.35
CA GLY A 229 -30.37 4.05 23.94
C GLY A 229 -30.10 3.28 22.66
N TYR A 230 -28.83 3.02 22.31
CA TYR A 230 -28.51 2.16 21.18
C TYR A 230 -28.92 0.72 21.47
N ARG A 231 -29.32 0.00 20.42
CA ARG A 231 -29.67 -1.42 20.46
C ARG A 231 -28.98 -2.14 19.32
N ALA A 232 -28.44 -3.32 19.60
CA ALA A 232 -27.83 -4.15 18.58
C ALA A 232 -28.88 -4.55 17.53
N VAL A 233 -28.52 -4.53 16.26
CA VAL A 233 -29.38 -4.92 15.14
C VAL A 233 -28.64 -5.83 14.16
N PHE A 234 -29.38 -6.78 13.58
CA PHE A 234 -28.82 -7.71 12.57
C PHE A 234 -29.03 -7.24 11.13
N LYS A 235 -30.02 -6.37 10.91
CA LYS A 235 -30.33 -5.78 9.60
C LYS A 235 -30.00 -4.29 9.66
N PRO A 236 -28.75 -3.90 9.32
CA PRO A 236 -28.35 -2.51 9.39
C PRO A 236 -29.14 -1.67 8.37
N ARG A 237 -29.19 -0.38 8.61
CA ARG A 237 -29.74 0.65 7.72
C ARG A 237 -28.75 1.82 7.66
N PRO A 238 -28.81 2.64 6.60
CA PRO A 238 -28.09 3.91 6.59
C PRO A 238 -28.36 4.71 7.88
N GLY A 239 -27.30 5.23 8.50
CA GLY A 239 -27.36 5.93 9.78
C GLY A 239 -27.23 5.04 11.01
N ASP A 240 -27.13 3.71 10.89
CA ASP A 240 -26.74 2.88 12.04
C ASP A 240 -25.24 3.05 12.33
N VAL A 241 -24.85 2.84 13.59
CA VAL A 241 -23.45 2.78 14.01
C VAL A 241 -22.96 1.35 13.87
N ILE A 242 -21.73 1.18 13.40
CA ILE A 242 -21.01 -0.09 13.49
C ILE A 242 -19.89 0.03 14.51
N VAL A 243 -19.66 -1.03 15.27
CA VAL A 243 -18.58 -1.14 16.25
C VAL A 243 -17.77 -2.38 15.94
N TYR A 244 -16.46 -2.22 15.74
CA TYR A 244 -15.50 -3.30 15.56
C TYR A 244 -14.80 -3.60 16.89
N ARG A 245 -14.45 -4.86 17.08
CA ARG A 245 -13.80 -5.36 18.28
C ARG A 245 -12.60 -6.23 17.97
N THR A 246 -11.67 -6.24 18.92
CA THR A 246 -10.57 -7.19 18.96
C THR A 246 -10.50 -7.75 20.36
N ASN A 247 -10.67 -9.06 20.51
CA ASN A 247 -10.69 -9.74 21.81
C ASN A 247 -11.72 -9.13 22.79
N GLY A 248 -12.89 -8.74 22.28
CA GLY A 248 -13.97 -8.12 23.06
C GLY A 248 -13.82 -6.62 23.31
N THR A 249 -12.63 -6.04 23.12
CA THR A 249 -12.39 -4.59 23.27
C THR A 249 -12.83 -3.84 22.03
N ILE A 250 -13.54 -2.72 22.19
CA ILE A 250 -13.90 -1.83 21.08
C ILE A 250 -12.63 -1.20 20.50
N THR A 251 -12.40 -1.34 19.20
CA THR A 251 -11.22 -0.79 18.52
C THR A 251 -11.56 0.27 17.48
N HIS A 252 -12.77 0.22 16.92
CA HIS A 252 -13.21 1.17 15.91
C HIS A 252 -14.73 1.33 15.89
N SER A 253 -15.18 2.49 15.47
CA SER A 253 -16.58 2.77 15.18
C SER A 253 -16.72 3.54 13.87
N GLY A 254 -17.80 3.29 13.16
CA GLY A 254 -18.16 3.99 11.93
C GLY A 254 -19.67 4.15 11.78
N VAL A 255 -20.09 4.78 10.70
CA VAL A 255 -21.51 4.99 10.35
C VAL A 255 -21.82 4.21 9.07
N VAL A 256 -22.88 3.40 9.11
CA VAL A 256 -23.40 2.72 7.93
C VAL A 256 -23.93 3.78 6.96
N ARG A 257 -23.39 3.81 5.73
CA ARG A 257 -23.83 4.75 4.68
C ARG A 257 -24.75 4.10 3.66
N TYR A 258 -24.45 2.87 3.24
CA TYR A 258 -25.20 2.17 2.20
C TYR A 258 -25.49 0.73 2.58
N VAL A 259 -26.72 0.31 2.34
CA VAL A 259 -27.18 -1.08 2.50
C VAL A 259 -28.00 -1.42 1.26
N THR A 260 -27.47 -2.30 0.42
CA THR A 260 -28.13 -2.77 -0.80
C THR A 260 -28.17 -4.29 -0.76
N GLU A 261 -29.31 -4.88 -1.09
CA GLU A 261 -29.47 -6.33 -1.11
C GLU A 261 -28.45 -6.99 -2.07
N GLY A 262 -27.80 -8.06 -1.61
CA GLY A 262 -26.77 -8.76 -2.38
C GLY A 262 -25.42 -8.04 -2.50
N GLN A 263 -25.26 -6.85 -1.91
CA GLN A 263 -23.99 -6.12 -1.88
C GLN A 263 -23.42 -6.01 -0.46
N PRO A 264 -22.10 -5.85 -0.30
CA PRO A 264 -21.52 -5.56 1.00
C PRO A 264 -22.09 -4.28 1.61
N VAL A 265 -22.31 -4.28 2.93
CA VAL A 265 -22.66 -3.06 3.67
C VAL A 265 -21.49 -2.09 3.63
N LEU A 266 -21.73 -0.86 3.20
CA LEU A 266 -20.70 0.18 3.17
C LEU A 266 -20.75 1.06 4.41
N VAL A 267 -19.58 1.24 5.02
CA VAL A 267 -19.36 1.97 6.25
C VAL A 267 -18.44 3.14 5.98
N GLU A 268 -18.77 4.30 6.55
CA GLU A 268 -17.87 5.44 6.61
C GLU A 268 -17.26 5.55 8.01
N GLY A 269 -15.94 5.58 8.08
CA GLY A 269 -15.22 5.71 9.34
C GLY A 269 -13.85 6.36 9.15
N LYS A 270 -13.38 7.05 10.20
CA LYS A 270 -12.00 7.56 10.25
C LYS A 270 -11.07 6.48 10.77
N TRP A 271 -9.97 6.22 10.07
CA TRP A 271 -9.02 5.17 10.48
C TRP A 271 -7.88 5.75 11.31
N GLY A 272 -8.11 5.89 12.63
CA GLY A 272 -7.11 6.42 13.55
C GLY A 272 -6.79 7.87 13.20
N ALA A 273 -5.53 8.15 12.86
CA ALA A 273 -5.11 9.45 12.34
C ALA A 273 -5.09 9.53 10.81
N LEU A 274 -5.31 8.42 10.11
CA LEU A 274 -5.47 8.41 8.66
C LEU A 274 -6.81 9.05 8.26
N GLY A 275 -7.10 8.98 6.97
CA GLY A 275 -8.28 9.53 6.34
C GLY A 275 -9.59 8.96 6.84
N ILE A 276 -10.65 9.56 6.30
CA ILE A 276 -12.02 9.07 6.41
C ILE A 276 -12.29 8.27 5.15
N PHE A 277 -12.74 7.04 5.32
CA PHE A 277 -12.94 6.10 4.21
C PHE A 277 -14.36 5.59 4.20
N LEU A 278 -14.92 5.46 3.01
CA LEU A 278 -16.07 4.62 2.74
C LEU A 278 -15.55 3.25 2.27
N HIS A 279 -15.92 2.20 2.98
CA HIS A 279 -15.40 0.85 2.72
C HIS A 279 -16.46 -0.24 2.98
N PRO A 280 -16.34 -1.40 2.33
CA PRO A 280 -17.09 -2.59 2.74
C PRO A 280 -16.76 -2.96 4.18
N VAL A 281 -17.76 -3.44 4.92
CA VAL A 281 -17.62 -3.76 6.34
C VAL A 281 -16.51 -4.78 6.64
N ASP A 282 -16.28 -5.73 5.74
CA ASP A 282 -15.25 -6.77 5.84
C ASP A 282 -13.85 -6.31 5.38
N LYS A 283 -13.73 -5.06 4.91
CA LYS A 283 -12.47 -4.42 4.49
C LYS A 283 -12.00 -3.33 5.45
N SER A 284 -12.38 -3.48 6.70
CA SER A 284 -11.93 -2.62 7.80
C SER A 284 -10.48 -2.92 8.19
N ALA A 285 -9.71 -1.87 8.43
CA ALA A 285 -8.42 -1.89 9.10
C ALA A 285 -8.46 -2.53 10.52
N TYR A 286 -9.65 -2.66 11.10
CA TYR A 286 -9.85 -3.07 12.49
C TYR A 286 -10.42 -4.50 12.63
N GLY A 287 -10.33 -5.30 11.57
CA GLY A 287 -10.77 -6.68 11.56
C GLY A 287 -12.24 -6.87 11.20
N THR A 288 -12.75 -8.09 11.41
CA THR A 288 -14.06 -8.55 10.95
C THR A 288 -15.02 -8.93 12.09
N ASP A 289 -14.61 -8.78 13.35
CA ASP A 289 -15.51 -8.90 14.50
C ASP A 289 -16.20 -7.54 14.71
N TYR A 290 -17.47 -7.46 14.29
CA TYR A 290 -18.25 -6.23 14.39
C TYR A 290 -19.72 -6.48 14.71
N SER A 291 -20.39 -5.44 15.19
CA SER A 291 -21.84 -5.43 15.42
C SER A 291 -22.43 -4.07 15.03
N TYR A 292 -23.69 -4.08 14.59
CA TYR A 292 -24.43 -2.86 14.26
C TYR A 292 -25.33 -2.44 15.40
N TYR A 293 -25.48 -1.13 15.58
CA TYR A 293 -26.22 -0.49 16.63
C TYR A 293 -27.12 0.60 16.06
N ARG A 294 -28.38 0.61 16.48
CA ARG A 294 -29.37 1.63 16.10
C ARG A 294 -29.88 2.36 17.34
N SER A 295 -30.02 3.67 17.24
CA SER A 295 -30.72 4.51 18.22
C SER A 295 -31.90 5.20 17.56
N SER A 296 -32.91 5.58 18.34
CA SER A 296 -34.04 6.39 17.87
C SER A 296 -33.72 7.89 17.78
N ARG A 297 -32.51 8.30 18.18
CA ARG A 297 -32.03 9.68 18.12
C ARG A 297 -31.87 10.13 16.66
N PRO A 298 -32.11 11.43 16.35
CA PRO A 298 -31.89 11.98 15.01
C PRO A 298 -30.40 12.15 14.62
N GLY A 299 -29.47 11.56 15.38
CA GLY A 299 -28.03 11.62 15.12
C GLY A 299 -27.19 10.97 16.22
N HIS A 300 -25.88 11.02 16.05
CA HIS A 300 -24.93 10.33 16.95
C HIS A 300 -24.21 11.25 17.93
N LEU A 301 -24.25 12.56 17.72
CA LEU A 301 -23.49 13.51 18.54
C LEU A 301 -23.88 13.44 20.02
N LEU A 302 -22.87 13.59 20.87
CA LEU A 302 -23.04 13.73 22.32
C LEU A 302 -23.75 15.06 22.67
N ALA A 303 -24.49 15.06 23.77
CA ALA A 303 -25.13 16.27 24.29
C ALA A 303 -24.07 17.31 24.67
N GLY A 304 -24.29 18.57 24.30
CA GLY A 304 -23.34 19.67 24.49
C GLY A 304 -22.40 19.90 23.31
N LEU A 305 -22.37 19.00 22.31
CA LEU A 305 -21.57 19.15 21.09
C LEU A 305 -22.39 19.56 19.86
N GLN A 306 -23.72 19.65 19.98
CA GLN A 306 -24.55 20.16 18.89
C GLN A 306 -24.13 21.59 18.55
N LYS A 307 -23.95 21.88 17.26
CA LYS A 307 -23.82 23.28 16.83
C LYS A 307 -25.10 23.99 17.24
N THR A 308 -25.00 25.01 18.09
CA THR A 308 -26.05 25.99 18.25
C THR A 308 -26.19 26.69 16.91
N THR A 309 -27.08 26.18 16.05
CA THR A 309 -27.46 26.89 14.84
C THR A 309 -28.07 28.19 15.31
N THR A 310 -27.34 29.29 15.18
CA THR A 310 -27.88 30.61 15.47
C THR A 310 -29.08 30.78 14.53
N PRO A 311 -30.27 31.16 15.03
CA PRO A 311 -31.50 31.17 14.22
C PRO A 311 -31.44 31.96 12.89
N GLY A 312 -30.40 32.79 12.67
CA GLY A 312 -30.17 33.52 11.42
C GLY A 312 -29.48 32.75 10.28
N GLU A 313 -28.77 31.65 10.53
CA GLU A 313 -28.05 30.91 9.47
C GLU A 313 -28.91 29.87 8.73
N ALA A 314 -30.05 29.48 9.31
CA ALA A 314 -30.94 28.47 8.73
C ALA A 314 -31.59 28.91 7.39
N TYR A 315 -31.58 30.20 7.07
CA TYR A 315 -32.16 30.73 5.83
C TYR A 315 -31.23 30.67 4.61
N SER A 316 -29.93 30.40 4.77
CA SER A 316 -28.96 30.47 3.65
C SER A 316 -28.64 29.13 2.99
N MET A 317 -29.19 28.01 3.46
CA MET A 317 -28.85 26.64 3.01
C MET A 317 -29.94 25.96 2.15
N GLN A 318 -30.96 26.70 1.71
CA GLN A 318 -32.00 26.19 0.78
C GLN A 318 -31.82 26.69 -0.67
N GLY A 319 -30.64 27.22 -1.03
CA GLY A 319 -30.42 27.96 -2.27
C GLY A 319 -29.26 27.50 -3.16
N GLU A 320 -28.74 26.28 -3.02
CA GLU A 320 -27.70 25.72 -3.90
C GLU A 320 -28.03 24.29 -4.36
#